data_AF-A0A3A8GF64-F1
#
_entry.id   AF-A0A3A8GF64-F1
#
_cell.length_a   1.000
_cell.length_b   1.000
_cell.length_c   1.000
_cell.angle_alpha   90.00
_cell.angle_beta   90.00
_cell.angle_gamma   90.00
#
_symmetry.space_group_name_H-M   'P 1'
#
loop_
_entity.id
_entity.type
_entity.pdbx_description
1 polymer ?
#
loop_
_entity_poly.entity_id
_entity_poly.type
_entity_poly.pdbx_seq_one_letter_code
_entity_poly.pdbx_strand_id
1 'polypeptide(L)'
;MALDERRTLFATTTLGRMFVLRRYDPPGEPLAYELSLYDDYLGPAPKELSLPDALQKSFDSEAEAVAQFRQHWPEQTGPFEDVRLGHQVTFDLAEALRQGTLKPLRASMSAEEVVDVLGLPEDVAPTSQPGCVRWFYGAVQVHLEDGRFRYLEVEDALESFTTLDFTGWFLKPSMTKRRLEGALKSRGIPFTRETQGLAVPGGFLFDFHAEVGRLHALSWNHPLAVPR
;
A
#
# COMPACT_ATOMS: atom_id res chain seq x y z
N MET A 1 1.93 17.49 1.19
CA MET A 1 1.80 17.45 2.65
C MET A 1 1.80 15.98 3.04
N ALA A 2 2.76 15.53 3.84
CA ALA A 2 2.67 14.21 4.45
C ALA A 2 1.40 14.17 5.30
N LEU A 3 0.60 13.12 5.17
CA LEU A 3 -0.51 12.88 6.07
C LEU A 3 0.07 12.49 7.43
N ASP A 4 0.27 13.48 8.30
CA ASP A 4 0.70 13.22 9.68
C ASP A 4 -0.38 12.47 10.49
N GLU A 5 -1.64 12.52 10.05
CA GLU A 5 -2.77 11.93 10.76
C GLU A 5 -2.93 10.42 10.52
N ARG A 6 -3.22 9.71 11.61
CA ARG A 6 -3.41 8.25 11.62
C ARG A 6 -4.66 7.88 10.81
N ARG A 7 -4.48 7.16 9.71
CA ARG A 7 -5.59 6.74 8.84
C ARG A 7 -6.24 5.44 9.28
N THR A 8 -5.42 4.49 9.75
CA THR A 8 -5.87 3.17 10.15
C THR A 8 -5.15 2.71 11.41
N LEU A 9 -5.93 2.21 12.38
CA LEU A 9 -5.42 1.57 13.58
C LEU A 9 -5.83 0.10 13.63
N PHE A 10 -4.95 -0.73 14.18
CA PHE A 10 -5.12 -2.18 14.28
C PHE A 10 -5.11 -2.65 15.72
N ALA A 11 -5.95 -3.63 16.04
CA ALA A 11 -5.83 -4.38 17.29
C ALA A 11 -6.06 -5.87 17.04
N THR A 12 -5.16 -6.70 17.56
CA THR A 12 -5.24 -8.16 17.41
C THR A 12 -5.88 -8.79 18.64
N THR A 13 -6.82 -9.71 18.41
CA THR A 13 -7.44 -10.51 19.48
C THR A 13 -6.55 -11.70 19.85
N THR A 14 -6.79 -12.31 21.01
CA THR A 14 -6.09 -13.56 21.42
C THR A 14 -6.33 -14.75 20.48
N LEU A 15 -7.35 -14.68 19.62
CA LEU A 15 -7.66 -15.68 18.61
C LEU A 15 -7.03 -15.38 17.23
N GLY A 16 -6.23 -14.31 17.13
CA GLY A 16 -5.59 -13.91 15.87
C GLY A 16 -6.50 -13.15 14.91
N ARG A 17 -7.69 -12.72 15.33
CA ARG A 17 -8.55 -11.84 14.53
C ARG A 17 -8.03 -10.41 14.60
N MET A 18 -8.33 -9.62 13.57
CA MET A 18 -7.84 -8.25 13.46
C MET A 18 -9.00 -7.26 13.42
N PHE A 19 -9.02 -6.35 14.41
CA PHE A 19 -9.83 -5.15 14.35
C PHE A 19 -9.10 -4.07 13.55
N VAL A 20 -9.85 -3.40 12.70
CA VAL A 20 -9.37 -2.32 11.84
C VAL A 20 -10.26 -1.11 12.07
N LEU A 21 -9.71 -0.06 12.68
CA LEU A 21 -10.40 1.21 12.88
C LEU A 21 -9.90 2.20 11.85
N ARG A 22 -10.76 2.57 10.89
CA ARG A 22 -10.45 3.45 9.77
C ARG A 22 -11.01 4.85 10.00
N ARG A 23 -10.22 5.87 9.64
CA ARG A 23 -10.62 7.28 9.61
C ARG A 23 -11.05 7.67 8.19
N TYR A 24 -12.31 8.03 8.03
CA TYR A 24 -12.89 8.55 6.80
C TYR A 24 -13.05 10.06 6.87
N ASP A 25 -12.46 10.77 5.91
CA ASP A 25 -12.46 12.24 5.85
C ASP A 25 -12.72 12.70 4.41
N PRO A 26 -13.94 12.50 3.88
CA PRO A 26 -14.28 12.87 2.53
C PRO A 26 -14.46 14.40 2.41
N PRO A 27 -14.05 15.02 1.30
CA PRO A 27 -14.28 16.46 1.10
C PRO A 27 -15.77 16.83 1.16
N GLY A 28 -16.14 17.65 2.14
CA GLY A 28 -17.52 18.14 2.29
C GLY A 28 -18.43 17.26 3.16
N GLU A 29 -17.91 16.17 3.72
CA GLU A 29 -18.60 15.31 4.68
C GLU A 29 -17.94 15.42 6.07
N PRO A 30 -18.68 15.14 7.16
CA PRO A 30 -18.09 15.03 8.48
C PRO A 30 -17.04 13.93 8.53
N LEU A 31 -15.97 14.18 9.28
CA LEU A 31 -15.02 13.16 9.69
C LEU A 31 -15.77 12.02 10.41
N ALA A 32 -15.47 10.78 10.05
CA ALA A 32 -16.06 9.60 10.66
C ALA A 32 -15.01 8.51 10.89
N TYR A 33 -15.26 7.66 11.88
CA TYR A 33 -14.45 6.49 12.18
C TYR A 33 -15.30 5.23 12.07
N GLU A 34 -14.80 4.20 11.41
CA GLU A 34 -15.53 2.93 11.26
C GLU A 34 -14.65 1.77 11.68
N LEU A 35 -15.27 0.84 12.42
CA LEU A 35 -14.62 -0.36 12.89
C LEU A 35 -15.02 -1.53 11.98
N SER A 36 -14.05 -2.34 11.59
CA SER A 36 -14.25 -3.64 10.97
C SER A 36 -13.53 -4.72 11.76
N LEU A 37 -14.01 -5.96 11.66
CA LEU A 37 -13.35 -7.14 12.23
C LEU A 37 -13.09 -8.14 11.11
N TYR A 38 -11.86 -8.62 11.01
CA TYR A 38 -11.47 -9.60 10.02
C TYR A 38 -10.95 -10.89 10.65
N ASP A 39 -11.32 -11.99 10.03
CA ASP A 39 -10.62 -13.27 10.11
C ASP A 39 -9.60 -13.34 8.96
N ASP A 40 -8.38 -13.79 9.26
CA ASP A 40 -7.28 -13.92 8.29
C ASP A 40 -7.04 -12.63 7.46
N TYR A 41 -6.90 -11.47 8.12
CA TYR A 41 -6.80 -10.16 7.46
C TYR A 41 -5.68 -10.07 6.40
N LEU A 42 -4.54 -10.71 6.67
CA LEU A 42 -3.38 -10.72 5.77
C LEU A 42 -3.43 -11.86 4.74
N GLY A 43 -4.46 -12.71 4.81
CA GLY A 43 -4.65 -13.85 3.94
C GLY A 43 -5.06 -13.48 2.50
N PRO A 44 -5.11 -14.46 1.59
CA PRO A 44 -5.48 -14.25 0.20
C PRO A 44 -6.96 -13.87 0.01
N ALA A 45 -7.79 -14.12 1.02
CA ALA A 45 -9.22 -13.84 1.02
C ALA A 45 -9.67 -13.39 2.42
N PRO A 46 -9.33 -12.14 2.83
CA PRO A 46 -9.70 -11.63 4.14
C PRO A 46 -11.22 -11.67 4.32
N LYS A 47 -11.67 -12.21 5.45
CA LYS A 47 -13.09 -12.40 5.71
C LYS A 47 -13.55 -11.42 6.78
N GLU A 48 -14.32 -10.42 6.36
CA GLU A 48 -15.00 -9.54 7.30
C GLU A 48 -16.06 -10.29 8.09
N LEU A 49 -16.04 -10.13 9.41
CA LEU A 49 -16.96 -10.71 10.36
C LEU A 49 -17.93 -9.63 10.84
N SER A 50 -19.15 -10.04 11.15
CA SER A 50 -20.15 -9.13 11.71
C SER A 50 -19.73 -8.62 13.09
N LEU A 51 -19.84 -7.31 13.26
CA LEU A 51 -19.71 -6.67 14.56
C LEU A 51 -21.03 -6.69 15.33
N PRO A 52 -21.02 -6.56 16.68
CA PRO A 52 -22.20 -6.22 17.44
C PRO A 52 -22.85 -4.93 16.93
N ASP A 53 -24.18 -4.82 16.97
CA ASP A 53 -24.92 -3.67 16.44
C ASP A 53 -24.42 -2.32 16.99
N ALA A 54 -24.01 -2.28 18.26
CA ALA A 54 -23.44 -1.08 18.88
C ALA A 54 -22.13 -0.60 18.23
N LEU A 55 -21.42 -1.49 17.54
CA LEU A 55 -20.13 -1.25 16.89
C LEU A 55 -20.22 -1.17 15.36
N GLN A 56 -21.40 -1.39 14.76
CA GLN A 56 -21.61 -1.29 13.32
C GLN A 56 -21.81 0.16 12.82
N LYS A 57 -21.98 1.12 13.73
CA LYS A 57 -22.14 2.54 13.39
C LYS A 57 -20.79 3.23 13.19
N SER A 58 -20.79 4.31 12.41
CA SER A 58 -19.66 5.24 12.37
C SER A 58 -19.62 6.07 13.67
N PHE A 59 -18.41 6.47 14.08
CA PHE A 59 -18.14 7.25 15.29
C PHE A 59 -17.56 8.62 14.94
N ASP A 60 -17.80 9.62 15.80
CA ASP A 60 -17.33 10.99 15.56
C ASP A 60 -15.84 11.18 15.97
N SER A 61 -15.28 10.22 16.72
CA SER A 61 -13.87 10.27 17.14
C SER A 61 -13.25 8.89 17.37
N GLU A 62 -11.91 8.82 17.22
CA GLU A 62 -11.11 7.64 17.54
C GLU A 62 -11.31 7.20 19.01
N ALA A 63 -11.30 8.15 19.94
CA ALA A 63 -11.43 7.87 21.36
C ALA A 63 -12.80 7.27 21.72
N GLU A 64 -13.87 7.75 21.09
CA GLU A 64 -15.21 7.18 21.24
C GLU A 64 -15.24 5.74 20.69
N ALA A 65 -14.75 5.53 19.47
CA ALA A 65 -14.73 4.21 18.84
C ALA A 65 -13.99 3.18 19.70
N VAL A 66 -12.78 3.53 20.19
CA VAL A 66 -11.98 2.66 21.06
C VAL A 66 -12.66 2.41 22.41
N ALA A 67 -13.32 3.43 22.99
CA ALA A 67 -14.06 3.26 24.24
C ALA A 67 -15.28 2.33 24.09
N GLN A 68 -16.07 2.53 23.03
CA GLN A 68 -17.22 1.68 22.70
C GLN A 68 -16.78 0.24 22.45
N PHE A 69 -15.72 0.05 21.66
CA PHE A 69 -15.11 -1.26 21.45
C PHE A 69 -14.75 -1.94 22.79
N ARG A 70 -14.01 -1.26 23.67
CA ARG A 70 -13.57 -1.84 24.96
C ARG A 70 -14.74 -2.17 25.90
N GLN A 71 -15.84 -1.45 25.79
CA GLN A 71 -17.04 -1.70 26.60
C GLN A 71 -17.83 -2.92 26.09
N HIS A 72 -17.86 -3.14 24.78
CA HIS A 72 -18.75 -4.10 24.14
C HIS A 72 -18.06 -5.37 23.64
N TRP A 73 -16.73 -5.39 23.54
CA TRP A 73 -15.99 -6.56 23.12
C TRP A 73 -15.51 -7.41 24.31
N PRO A 74 -15.90 -8.70 24.39
CA PRO A 74 -15.60 -9.54 25.54
C PRO A 74 -14.21 -10.19 25.49
N GLU A 75 -13.60 -10.36 24.30
CA GLU A 75 -12.30 -11.00 24.18
C GLU A 75 -11.17 -10.02 24.56
N GLN A 76 -10.07 -10.54 25.10
CA GLN A 76 -8.88 -9.73 25.31
C GLN A 76 -8.28 -9.32 23.95
N THR A 77 -7.94 -8.05 23.82
CA THR A 77 -7.29 -7.49 22.64
C THR A 77 -6.08 -6.68 23.04
N GLY A 78 -5.08 -6.65 22.15
CA GLY A 78 -3.96 -5.74 22.26
C GLY A 78 -4.39 -4.26 22.20
N PRO A 79 -3.44 -3.33 22.42
CA PRO A 79 -3.69 -1.91 22.15
C PRO A 79 -4.00 -1.68 20.67
N PHE A 80 -4.76 -0.60 20.38
CA PHE A 80 -4.86 -0.11 19.00
C PHE A 80 -3.55 0.56 18.61
N GLU A 81 -3.01 0.10 17.50
CA GLU A 81 -1.69 0.45 17.01
C GLU A 81 -1.79 1.09 15.62
N ASP A 82 -1.02 2.14 15.40
CA ASP A 82 -0.93 2.78 14.08
C ASP A 82 -0.27 1.81 13.10
N VAL A 83 -0.83 1.71 11.91
CA VAL A 83 -0.30 0.93 10.77
C VAL A 83 1.21 1.13 10.56
N ARG A 84 1.71 2.33 10.85
CA ARG A 84 3.11 2.69 10.75
C ARG A 84 3.97 2.07 11.84
N LEU A 85 3.49 1.89 13.07
CA LEU A 85 4.21 1.32 14.24
C LEU A 85 5.76 1.43 14.25
N GLY A 86 6.35 2.59 13.91
CA GLY A 86 7.81 2.75 13.83
C GLY A 86 8.49 2.23 12.55
N HIS A 87 7.72 1.63 11.65
CA HIS A 87 8.04 1.35 10.25
C HIS A 87 7.91 2.63 9.42
N GLN A 88 9.05 3.08 8.90
CA GLN A 88 9.12 4.04 7.83
C GLN A 88 10.29 3.64 6.95
N VAL A 89 9.99 3.33 5.70
CA VAL A 89 11.01 3.00 4.70
C VAL A 89 11.07 4.14 3.70
N THR A 90 12.27 4.65 3.47
CA THR A 90 12.50 5.76 2.54
C THR A 90 13.43 5.30 1.43
N PHE A 91 13.03 5.51 0.18
CA PHE A 91 13.82 5.24 -1.00
C PHE A 91 14.14 6.54 -1.72
N ASP A 92 15.37 6.76 -2.16
CA ASP A 92 15.62 7.72 -3.24
C ASP A 92 15.25 7.02 -4.56
N LEU A 93 14.17 7.47 -5.21
CA LEU A 93 13.70 6.83 -6.44
C LEU A 93 14.77 6.85 -7.53
N ALA A 94 15.50 7.96 -7.69
CA ALA A 94 16.51 8.04 -8.75
C ALA A 94 17.64 7.03 -8.50
N GLU A 95 18.03 6.85 -7.24
CA GLU A 95 19.04 5.85 -6.87
C GLU A 95 18.51 4.43 -6.97
N ALA A 96 17.28 4.17 -6.53
CA ALA A 96 16.61 2.89 -6.68
C ALA A 96 16.55 2.45 -8.16
N LEU A 97 16.23 3.37 -9.06
CA LEU A 97 16.21 3.12 -10.51
C LEU A 97 17.60 2.85 -11.09
N ARG A 98 18.67 3.47 -10.56
CA ARG A 98 20.06 3.18 -10.99
C ARG A 98 20.53 1.81 -10.51
N GLN A 99 20.22 1.48 -9.26
CA GLN A 99 20.65 0.22 -8.64
C GLN A 99 19.75 -0.95 -9.03
N GLY A 100 18.53 -0.68 -9.50
CA GLY A 100 17.58 -1.71 -9.86
C GLY A 100 16.96 -2.41 -8.64
N THR A 101 16.74 -1.70 -7.53
CA THR A 101 16.28 -2.32 -6.28
C THR A 101 15.51 -1.36 -5.37
N LEU A 102 14.59 -1.91 -4.56
CA LEU A 102 13.90 -1.23 -3.47
C LEU A 102 14.29 -1.82 -2.10
N LYS A 103 15.58 -2.15 -1.88
CA LYS A 103 16.06 -2.65 -0.57
C LYS A 103 15.62 -1.74 0.57
N PRO A 104 14.98 -2.26 1.62
CA PRO A 104 15.02 -3.66 2.06
C PRO A 104 14.02 -4.62 1.40
N LEU A 105 13.08 -4.15 0.58
CA LEU A 105 12.16 -5.03 -0.14
C LEU A 105 12.91 -5.92 -1.15
N ARG A 106 12.50 -7.18 -1.23
CA ARG A 106 13.08 -8.22 -2.09
C ARG A 106 11.95 -9.03 -2.72
N ALA A 107 12.16 -9.45 -3.96
CA ALA A 107 11.29 -10.42 -4.62
C ALA A 107 11.11 -11.68 -3.75
N SER A 108 9.90 -12.22 -3.71
CA SER A 108 9.56 -13.48 -3.04
C SER A 108 9.68 -13.50 -1.51
N MET A 109 9.79 -12.34 -0.86
CA MET A 109 9.60 -12.21 0.61
C MET A 109 8.27 -12.82 1.03
N SER A 110 8.22 -13.44 2.20
CA SER A 110 6.94 -13.88 2.78
C SER A 110 6.07 -12.67 3.15
N ALA A 111 4.77 -12.89 3.29
CA ALA A 111 3.82 -11.93 3.85
C ALA A 111 4.32 -11.34 5.18
N GLU A 112 4.83 -12.19 6.08
CA GLU A 112 5.41 -11.78 7.36
C GLU A 112 6.63 -10.88 7.18
N GLU A 113 7.58 -11.24 6.30
CA GLU A 113 8.76 -10.41 6.03
C GLU A 113 8.38 -9.04 5.45
N VAL A 114 7.30 -8.97 4.64
CA VAL A 114 6.79 -7.70 4.13
C VAL A 114 6.23 -6.84 5.26
N VAL A 115 5.45 -7.43 6.18
CA VAL A 115 4.92 -6.73 7.35
C VAL A 115 6.04 -6.25 8.28
N ASP A 116 7.08 -7.05 8.49
CA ASP A 116 8.25 -6.65 9.29
C ASP A 116 8.94 -5.40 8.72
N VAL A 117 8.92 -5.26 7.39
CA VAL A 117 9.54 -4.12 6.69
C VAL A 117 8.61 -2.92 6.61
N LEU A 118 7.33 -3.13 6.28
CA LEU A 118 6.39 -2.08 5.91
C LEU A 118 5.32 -1.77 6.96
N GLY A 119 5.24 -2.53 8.05
CA GLY A 119 4.08 -2.53 8.93
C GLY A 119 2.89 -3.26 8.31
N LEU A 120 1.73 -3.17 8.96
CA LEU A 120 0.49 -3.72 8.42
C LEU A 120 0.02 -2.89 7.20
N PRO A 121 -0.75 -3.46 6.27
CA PRO A 121 -1.39 -2.66 5.22
C PRO A 121 -2.62 -1.92 5.77
N GLU A 122 -2.91 -0.72 5.26
CA GLU A 122 -4.13 0.04 5.62
C GLU A 122 -5.42 -0.65 5.17
N ASP A 123 -5.35 -1.37 4.05
CA ASP A 123 -6.44 -2.14 3.51
C ASP A 123 -5.95 -3.38 2.75
N VAL A 124 -6.82 -4.37 2.63
CA VAL A 124 -6.53 -5.64 1.95
C VAL A 124 -7.70 -6.01 1.06
N ALA A 125 -7.44 -6.24 -0.23
CA ALA A 125 -8.46 -6.68 -1.17
C ALA A 125 -8.03 -7.94 -1.93
N PRO A 126 -8.90 -8.96 -2.03
CA PRO A 126 -8.65 -10.09 -2.92
C PRO A 126 -8.61 -9.61 -4.37
N THR A 127 -7.89 -10.37 -5.21
CA THR A 127 -7.93 -10.16 -6.66
C THR A 127 -8.84 -11.17 -7.34
N SER A 128 -9.09 -10.98 -8.63
CA SER A 128 -9.80 -11.99 -9.44
C SER A 128 -9.01 -13.28 -9.63
N GLN A 129 -7.70 -13.27 -9.37
CA GLN A 129 -6.85 -14.45 -9.46
C GLN A 129 -6.81 -15.17 -8.09
N PRO A 130 -7.15 -16.47 -8.03
CA PRO A 130 -7.03 -17.25 -6.79
C PRO A 130 -5.60 -17.22 -6.24
N GLY A 131 -5.46 -17.13 -4.92
CA GLY A 131 -4.17 -17.06 -4.24
C GLY A 131 -3.48 -15.69 -4.29
N CYS A 132 -4.05 -14.72 -5.00
CA CYS A 132 -3.50 -13.37 -5.13
C CYS A 132 -4.29 -12.34 -4.32
N VAL A 133 -3.59 -11.51 -3.57
CA VAL A 133 -4.14 -10.42 -2.74
C VAL A 133 -3.35 -9.14 -2.93
N ARG A 134 -4.06 -8.01 -2.80
CA ARG A 134 -3.48 -6.66 -2.81
C ARG A 134 -3.55 -6.06 -1.44
N TRP A 135 -2.42 -5.51 -1.03
CA TRP A 135 -2.22 -4.79 0.22
C TRP A 135 -2.00 -3.32 -0.10
N PHE A 136 -2.73 -2.43 0.57
CA PHE A 136 -2.69 -0.99 0.32
C PHE A 136 -1.92 -0.27 1.42
N TYR A 137 -0.94 0.54 1.02
CA TYR A 137 -0.18 1.44 1.89
C TYR A 137 -0.34 2.87 1.37
N GLY A 138 -1.55 3.42 1.49
CA GLY A 138 -1.95 4.62 0.77
C GLY A 138 -2.02 4.36 -0.74
N ALA A 139 -1.22 5.07 -1.53
CA ALA A 139 -1.19 4.93 -2.98
C ALA A 139 -0.29 3.77 -3.48
N VAL A 140 0.46 3.12 -2.59
CA VAL A 140 1.23 1.92 -2.96
C VAL A 140 0.36 0.67 -2.82
N GLN A 141 0.35 -0.13 -3.88
CA GLN A 141 -0.21 -1.47 -3.88
C GLN A 141 0.92 -2.50 -3.84
N VAL A 142 0.89 -3.38 -2.85
CA VAL A 142 1.76 -4.54 -2.76
C VAL A 142 0.96 -5.78 -3.15
N HIS A 143 1.44 -6.50 -4.16
CA HIS A 143 0.77 -7.68 -4.67
C HIS A 143 1.47 -8.93 -4.15
N LEU A 144 0.72 -9.79 -3.48
CA LEU A 144 1.18 -11.09 -3.04
C LEU A 144 0.49 -12.19 -3.83
N GLU A 145 1.23 -13.25 -4.12
CA GLU A 145 0.76 -14.49 -4.73
C GLU A 145 1.23 -15.65 -3.86
N ASP A 146 0.29 -16.48 -3.41
CA ASP A 146 0.55 -17.63 -2.52
C ASP A 146 1.38 -17.25 -1.28
N GLY A 147 1.04 -16.11 -0.67
CA GLY A 147 1.70 -15.58 0.53
C GLY A 147 3.11 -15.01 0.29
N ARG A 148 3.51 -14.80 -0.96
CA ARG A 148 4.80 -14.23 -1.32
C ARG A 148 4.68 -12.92 -2.07
N PHE A 149 5.53 -11.96 -1.72
CA PHE A 149 5.69 -10.70 -2.43
C PHE A 149 6.04 -10.95 -3.90
N ARG A 150 5.16 -10.49 -4.77
CA ARG A 150 5.31 -10.61 -6.23
C ARG A 150 5.82 -9.32 -6.82
N TYR A 151 5.10 -8.22 -6.61
CA TYR A 151 5.50 -6.90 -7.11
C TYR A 151 4.87 -5.79 -6.28
N LEU A 152 5.40 -4.60 -6.46
CA LEU A 152 4.84 -3.35 -5.95
C LEU A 152 4.41 -2.49 -7.13
N GLU A 153 3.32 -1.77 -6.97
CA GLU A 153 2.80 -0.82 -7.92
C GLU A 153 2.42 0.49 -7.23
N VAL A 154 2.72 1.61 -7.89
CA VAL A 154 2.33 2.95 -7.49
C VAL A 154 1.50 3.54 -8.61
N GLU A 155 0.18 3.61 -8.40
CA GLU A 155 -0.74 4.24 -9.34
C GLU A 155 -0.73 5.77 -9.21
N ASP A 156 -0.98 6.44 -10.33
CA ASP A 156 -1.12 7.90 -10.47
C ASP A 156 0.08 8.72 -9.96
N ALA A 157 1.23 8.08 -9.70
CA ALA A 157 2.47 8.70 -9.24
C ALA A 157 2.26 9.69 -8.06
N LEU A 158 1.41 9.29 -7.11
CA LEU A 158 1.04 10.12 -5.96
C LEU A 158 2.23 10.31 -5.00
N GLU A 159 2.28 11.46 -4.32
CA GLU A 159 3.38 11.88 -3.45
C GLU A 159 3.21 11.44 -1.98
N SER A 160 2.16 10.68 -1.63
CA SER A 160 1.89 10.31 -0.25
C SER A 160 1.62 8.83 -0.07
N PHE A 161 2.37 8.26 0.86
CA PHE A 161 2.35 6.85 1.20
C PHE A 161 2.46 6.71 2.70
N THR A 162 1.89 5.65 3.24
CA THR A 162 1.73 5.54 4.69
C THR A 162 3.00 5.12 5.39
N THR A 163 3.69 4.10 4.86
CA THR A 163 4.94 3.56 5.42
C THR A 163 6.10 3.56 4.42
N LEU A 164 5.85 3.99 3.18
CA LEU A 164 6.77 3.91 2.04
C LEU A 164 7.04 5.26 1.40
N ASP A 165 8.04 6.00 1.86
CA ASP A 165 8.36 7.30 1.27
C ASP A 165 9.32 7.19 0.08
N PHE A 166 9.04 7.93 -1.00
CA PHE A 166 9.98 8.09 -2.10
C PHE A 166 10.53 9.52 -2.11
N THR A 167 11.79 9.65 -1.70
CA THR A 167 12.59 10.86 -1.86
C THR A 167 13.24 10.92 -3.24
N GLY A 168 13.78 12.08 -3.60
CA GLY A 168 14.33 12.28 -4.95
C GLY A 168 13.27 12.13 -6.07
N TRP A 169 11.98 12.05 -5.68
CA TRP A 169 10.85 11.81 -6.55
C TRP A 169 10.71 12.97 -7.54
N PHE A 170 10.71 12.62 -8.82
CA PHE A 170 10.59 13.57 -9.91
C PHE A 170 9.38 13.27 -10.80
N LEU A 171 8.64 12.20 -10.49
CA LEU A 171 7.47 11.80 -11.25
C LEU A 171 6.29 12.68 -10.89
N LYS A 172 5.43 12.93 -11.88
CA LYS A 172 4.17 13.64 -11.71
C LYS A 172 3.12 12.87 -12.51
N PRO A 173 1.86 12.73 -12.03
CA PRO A 173 0.80 12.07 -12.80
C PRO A 173 0.65 12.64 -14.23
N SER A 174 0.82 13.95 -14.38
CA SER A 174 0.79 14.64 -15.69
C SER A 174 1.96 14.33 -16.63
N MET A 175 2.97 13.57 -16.20
CA MET A 175 4.21 13.37 -16.94
C MET A 175 3.97 12.48 -18.16
N THR A 176 4.37 12.96 -19.34
CA THR A 176 4.26 12.19 -20.58
C THR A 176 5.48 11.28 -20.75
N LYS A 177 5.36 10.23 -21.59
CA LYS A 177 6.46 9.32 -21.94
C LYS A 177 7.74 10.07 -22.33
N ARG A 178 7.63 11.07 -23.21
CA ARG A 178 8.78 11.90 -23.64
C ARG A 178 9.44 12.67 -22.49
N ARG A 179 8.64 13.20 -21.55
CA ARG A 179 9.18 13.92 -20.37
C ARG A 179 9.89 12.96 -19.43
N LEU A 180 9.34 11.77 -19.22
CA LEU A 180 9.98 10.75 -18.40
C LEU A 180 11.31 10.29 -19.02
N GLU A 181 11.35 10.01 -20.32
CA GLU A 181 12.61 9.66 -21.01
C GLU A 181 13.69 10.75 -20.83
N GLY A 182 13.31 12.03 -20.96
CA GLY A 182 14.22 13.15 -20.72
C GLY A 182 14.73 13.19 -19.28
N ALA A 183 13.85 12.98 -18.31
CA ALA A 183 14.19 12.94 -16.89
C ALA A 183 15.14 11.79 -16.55
N LEU A 184 14.90 10.59 -17.09
CA LEU A 184 15.77 9.42 -16.93
C LEU A 184 17.16 9.65 -17.53
N LYS A 185 17.24 10.16 -18.77
CA LYS A 185 18.52 10.51 -19.43
C LYS A 185 19.32 11.52 -18.63
N SER A 186 18.67 12.60 -18.18
CA SER A 186 19.35 13.64 -17.39
C SER A 186 19.93 13.13 -16.06
N ARG A 187 19.42 11.99 -15.56
CA ARG A 187 19.85 11.35 -14.30
C ARG A 187 20.80 10.16 -14.52
N GLY A 188 21.15 9.86 -15.76
CA GLY A 188 22.00 8.72 -16.12
C GLY A 188 21.33 7.36 -15.91
N ILE A 189 20.00 7.30 -15.92
CA ILE A 189 19.25 6.06 -15.69
C ILE A 189 19.00 5.37 -17.04
N PRO A 190 19.51 4.15 -17.27
CA PRO A 190 19.26 3.41 -18.49
C PRO A 190 17.81 2.93 -18.56
N PHE A 191 17.25 2.88 -19.77
CA PHE A 191 15.91 2.36 -19.99
C PHE A 191 15.75 1.78 -21.40
N THR A 192 14.80 0.87 -21.54
CA THR A 192 14.35 0.28 -22.81
C THR A 192 12.91 0.71 -23.08
N ARG A 193 12.59 0.94 -24.35
CA ARG A 193 11.20 1.20 -24.76
C ARG A 193 10.49 -0.12 -25.00
N GLU A 194 9.45 -0.37 -24.23
CA GLU A 194 8.56 -1.51 -24.42
C GLU A 194 7.27 -1.07 -25.12
N THR A 195 6.54 -2.03 -25.69
CA THR A 195 5.26 -1.81 -26.38
C THR A 195 4.27 -1.05 -25.49
N GLN A 196 4.23 -1.37 -24.19
CA GLN A 196 3.30 -0.78 -23.23
C GLN A 196 3.95 0.29 -22.34
N GLY A 197 5.28 0.47 -22.35
CA GLY A 197 5.91 1.30 -21.33
C GLY A 197 7.37 1.69 -21.56
N LEU A 198 8.02 2.05 -20.46
CA LEU A 198 9.47 2.16 -20.35
C LEU A 198 9.95 1.20 -19.27
N ALA A 199 10.84 0.28 -19.62
CA ALA A 199 11.47 -0.62 -18.66
C ALA A 199 12.82 -0.05 -18.21
N VAL A 200 13.10 -0.09 -16.91
CA VAL A 200 14.40 0.26 -16.33
C VAL A 200 15.01 -1.01 -15.73
N PRO A 201 16.32 -1.27 -15.91
CA PRO A 201 16.98 -2.45 -15.34
C PRO A 201 16.71 -2.62 -13.84
N GLY A 202 16.63 -3.89 -13.41
CA GLY A 202 16.25 -4.24 -12.04
C GLY A 202 14.75 -4.35 -11.79
N GLY A 203 13.96 -4.50 -12.86
CA GLY A 203 12.55 -4.89 -12.78
C GLY A 203 11.57 -3.72 -12.62
N PHE A 204 12.00 -2.49 -12.93
CA PHE A 204 11.11 -1.33 -12.93
C PHE A 204 10.40 -1.17 -14.27
N LEU A 205 9.11 -0.86 -14.23
CA LEU A 205 8.27 -0.60 -15.40
C LEU A 205 7.44 0.65 -15.16
N PHE A 206 7.45 1.55 -16.15
CA PHE A 206 6.56 2.70 -16.20
C PHE A 206 5.49 2.46 -17.27
N ASP A 207 4.24 2.39 -16.85
CA ASP A 207 3.08 2.27 -17.73
C ASP A 207 2.42 3.65 -17.96
N PHE A 208 1.71 3.77 -19.08
CA PHE A 208 1.07 5.01 -19.51
C PHE A 208 -0.36 4.77 -19.93
N HIS A 209 -1.26 5.68 -19.58
CA HIS A 209 -2.63 5.66 -20.07
C HIS A 209 -2.64 5.69 -21.60
N ALA A 210 -3.31 4.71 -22.21
CA ALA A 210 -3.35 4.53 -23.67
C ALA A 210 -3.91 5.76 -24.40
N GLU A 211 -4.91 6.43 -23.83
CA GLU A 211 -5.61 7.53 -24.50
C GLU A 211 -4.88 8.87 -24.37
N VAL A 212 -4.31 9.16 -23.20
CA VAL A 212 -3.73 10.48 -22.90
C VAL A 212 -2.20 10.49 -22.86
N GLY A 213 -1.55 9.32 -22.93
CA GLY A 213 -0.09 9.16 -22.95
C GLY A 213 0.63 9.68 -21.71
N ARG A 214 -0.09 9.75 -20.58
CA ARG A 214 0.40 10.19 -19.27
C ARG A 214 0.78 9.00 -18.41
N LEU A 215 1.76 9.18 -17.54
CA LEU A 215 2.21 8.19 -16.58
C LEU A 215 1.01 7.68 -15.78
N HIS A 216 0.76 6.38 -15.87
CA HIS A 216 -0.33 5.72 -15.17
C HIS A 216 0.18 5.03 -13.91
N ALA A 217 1.25 4.25 -14.04
CA ALA A 217 1.80 3.50 -12.92
C ALA A 217 3.32 3.36 -13.02
N LEU A 218 3.94 3.21 -11.84
CA LEU A 218 5.29 2.70 -11.68
C LEU A 218 5.19 1.36 -10.94
N SER A 219 5.72 0.30 -11.54
CA SER A 219 5.76 -1.03 -10.91
C SER A 219 7.21 -1.49 -10.75
N TRP A 220 7.49 -2.23 -9.68
CA TRP A 220 8.78 -2.87 -9.43
C TRP A 220 8.61 -4.39 -9.23
N ASN A 221 9.47 -5.17 -9.87
CA ASN A 221 9.42 -6.62 -9.95
C ASN A 221 8.16 -7.16 -10.66
N HIS A 222 7.52 -6.34 -11.51
CA HIS A 222 6.32 -6.74 -12.22
C HIS A 222 6.63 -7.87 -13.24
N PRO A 223 5.78 -8.90 -13.39
CA PRO A 223 6.02 -9.99 -14.34
C PRO A 223 6.19 -9.55 -15.81
N LEU A 224 5.66 -8.38 -16.18
CA LEU A 224 5.85 -7.79 -17.52
C LEU A 224 7.18 -7.03 -17.66
N ALA A 225 7.87 -6.73 -16.57
CA ALA A 225 9.13 -5.98 -16.53
C ALA A 225 10.37 -6.88 -16.51
N VAL A 226 10.21 -8.17 -16.20
CA VAL A 226 11.29 -9.16 -16.12
C VAL A 226 11.16 -10.10 -17.32
N PRO A 227 12.12 -10.13 -18.26
CA PRO A 227 12.13 -11.14 -19.32
C PRO A 227 12.15 -12.54 -18.70
N ARG A 228 11.27 -13.43 -19.16
CA ARG A 228 11.35 -14.86 -18.84
C ARG A 228 12.58 -15.51 -19.47
#